data_AF-A0A1E5RQM4-F1
#
_entry.id   AF-A0A1E5RQM4-F1
#
_cell.length_a   1.000
_cell.length_b   1.000
_cell.length_c   1.000
_cell.angle_alpha   90.00
_cell.angle_beta   90.00
_cell.angle_gamma   90.00
#
_symmetry.space_group_name_H-M   'P 1'
#
loop_
_entity.id
_entity.type
_entity.pdbx_description
1 polymer ?
#
loop_
_entity_poly.entity_id
_entity_poly.type
_entity_poly.pdbx_seq_one_letter_code
_entity_poly.pdbx_strand_id
1 'polypeptide(L)'
;MEAEDDLKQLSLDSIKKDLKSLSHKIDDSNKTKLRLNLTPTNKERSDIMALVNEINCEFDKNPDLQKLNEYIMFQNLKIEYQKLLTPKENSTPQKKQVRFDVAEQDSHLDDIHLKLKMNKNRIINEIQPDLAYQDNILNDLEQGMDTGLLNLNTINKDSILPKWKKSGYSRTAEFKRSAIIVFLFVLLIVVWVL
;
A
#
# COMPACT_ATOMS: atom_id res chain seq x y z
N MET A 1 -41.49 -24.05 -27.54
CA MET A 1 -40.43 -23.04 -27.49
C MET A 1 -39.79 -23.01 -26.11
N GLU A 2 -40.53 -22.81 -25.01
CA GLU A 2 -39.94 -22.75 -23.65
C GLU A 2 -39.12 -24.00 -23.24
N ALA A 3 -39.60 -25.22 -23.53
CA ALA A 3 -38.89 -26.44 -23.14
C ALA A 3 -37.54 -26.68 -23.85
N GLU A 4 -37.32 -26.10 -25.04
CA GLU A 4 -36.04 -26.19 -25.75
C GLU A 4 -35.01 -25.20 -25.19
N ASP A 5 -35.48 -24.02 -24.74
CA ASP A 5 -34.63 -23.02 -24.13
C ASP A 5 -34.20 -23.43 -22.71
N ASP A 6 -35.09 -24.08 -21.95
CA ASP A 6 -34.77 -24.64 -20.62
C ASP A 6 -33.73 -25.78 -20.71
N LEU A 7 -33.83 -26.65 -21.73
CA LEU A 7 -32.88 -27.73 -21.96
C LEU A 7 -31.48 -27.18 -22.35
N LYS A 8 -31.45 -26.13 -23.17
CA LYS A 8 -30.22 -25.43 -23.56
C LYS A 8 -29.56 -24.75 -22.36
N GLN A 9 -30.35 -24.14 -21.47
CA GLN A 9 -29.86 -23.50 -20.27
C GLN A 9 -29.24 -24.52 -19.29
N LEU A 10 -29.90 -25.67 -19.09
CA LEU A 10 -29.37 -26.78 -18.28
C LEU A 10 -28.06 -27.34 -18.84
N SER A 11 -27.96 -27.50 -20.16
CA SER A 11 -26.72 -27.93 -20.82
C SER A 11 -25.62 -26.88 -20.64
N LEU A 12 -25.92 -25.59 -20.78
CA LEU A 12 -24.93 -24.53 -20.60
C LEU A 12 -24.39 -24.48 -19.16
N ASP A 13 -25.25 -24.68 -18.16
CA ASP A 13 -24.83 -24.72 -16.76
C ASP A 13 -23.96 -25.95 -16.44
N SER A 14 -24.24 -27.09 -17.06
CA SER A 14 -23.38 -28.28 -17.02
C SER A 14 -22.00 -28.00 -17.62
N ILE A 15 -21.98 -27.46 -18.85
CA ILE A 15 -20.76 -27.04 -19.55
C ILE A 15 -19.93 -26.08 -18.70
N LYS A 16 -20.54 -25.08 -18.08
CA LYS A 16 -19.84 -24.11 -17.23
C LYS A 16 -19.16 -24.77 -16.03
N LYS A 17 -19.85 -25.71 -15.39
CA LYS A 17 -19.30 -26.48 -14.25
C LYS A 17 -18.10 -27.31 -14.70
N ASP A 18 -18.22 -27.98 -15.85
CA ASP A 18 -17.17 -28.84 -16.38
C ASP A 18 -15.97 -28.03 -16.89
N LEU A 19 -16.20 -26.86 -17.49
CA LEU A 19 -15.15 -25.91 -17.86
C LEU A 19 -14.37 -25.40 -16.65
N LYS A 20 -15.07 -25.12 -15.55
CA LYS A 20 -14.42 -24.71 -14.30
C LYS A 20 -13.56 -25.84 -13.72
N SER A 21 -14.07 -27.07 -13.75
CA SER A 21 -13.34 -28.28 -13.33
C SER A 21 -12.10 -28.52 -14.20
N LEU A 22 -12.25 -28.40 -15.53
CA LEU A 22 -11.17 -28.54 -16.50
C LEU A 22 -10.08 -27.48 -16.28
N SER A 23 -10.48 -26.21 -16.10
CA SER A 23 -9.55 -25.11 -15.81
C SER A 23 -8.74 -25.38 -14.54
N HIS A 24 -9.39 -25.81 -13.46
CA HIS A 24 -8.70 -26.14 -12.21
C HIS A 24 -7.71 -27.29 -12.36
N LYS A 25 -8.10 -28.37 -13.04
CA LYS A 25 -7.21 -29.53 -13.28
C LYS A 25 -6.00 -29.16 -14.14
N ILE A 26 -6.18 -28.29 -15.13
CA ILE A 26 -5.08 -27.77 -15.97
C ILE A 26 -4.16 -26.86 -15.16
N ASP A 27 -4.71 -25.98 -14.32
CA ASP A 27 -3.92 -25.08 -13.46
C ASP A 27 -3.11 -25.85 -12.41
N ASP A 28 -3.71 -26.85 -11.75
CA ASP A 28 -2.99 -27.73 -10.82
C ASP A 28 -1.85 -28.50 -11.50
N SER A 29 -2.10 -28.99 -12.71
CA SER A 29 -1.08 -29.69 -13.50
C SER A 29 0.04 -28.73 -13.95
N ASN A 30 -0.28 -27.49 -14.29
CA ASN A 30 0.69 -26.44 -14.61
C ASN A 30 1.52 -26.03 -13.39
N LYS A 31 0.89 -25.83 -12.23
CA LYS A 31 1.59 -25.54 -10.97
C LYS A 31 2.52 -26.68 -10.58
N THR A 32 2.09 -27.92 -10.76
CA THR A 32 2.90 -29.11 -10.46
C THR A 32 4.09 -29.21 -11.41
N LYS A 33 3.89 -28.96 -12.71
CA LYS A 33 4.98 -28.88 -13.71
C LYS A 33 5.96 -27.74 -13.42
N LEU A 34 5.48 -26.57 -13.00
CA LEU A 34 6.33 -25.40 -12.72
C LEU A 34 7.08 -25.50 -11.38
N ARG A 35 6.42 -25.99 -10.33
CA ARG A 35 6.99 -26.03 -8.97
C ARG A 35 7.89 -27.24 -8.75
N LEU A 36 7.54 -28.38 -9.36
CA LEU A 36 8.20 -29.66 -9.09
C LEU A 36 8.90 -30.25 -10.32
N ASN A 37 8.85 -29.58 -11.49
CA ASN A 37 9.33 -30.12 -12.77
C ASN A 37 8.76 -31.51 -13.12
N LEU A 38 7.61 -31.86 -12.54
CA LEU A 38 6.94 -33.13 -12.77
C LEU A 38 6.05 -33.02 -13.99
N THR A 39 6.13 -34.00 -14.90
CA THR A 39 5.16 -34.11 -15.97
C THR A 39 3.85 -34.67 -15.42
N PRO A 40 2.70 -34.30 -16.01
CA PRO A 40 1.42 -34.83 -15.59
C PRO A 40 1.40 -36.35 -15.77
N THR A 41 0.89 -37.05 -14.76
CA THR A 41 0.78 -38.51 -14.76
C THR A 41 -0.20 -38.98 -15.84
N ASN A 42 -0.06 -40.24 -16.29
CA ASN A 42 -0.99 -40.81 -17.27
C ASN A 42 -2.45 -40.82 -16.77
N LYS A 43 -2.67 -40.91 -15.45
CA LYS A 43 -3.99 -40.83 -14.83
C LYS A 43 -4.58 -39.43 -14.97
N GLU A 44 -3.84 -38.39 -14.60
CA GLU A 44 -4.29 -36.99 -14.74
C GLU A 44 -4.56 -36.63 -16.21
N ARG A 45 -3.72 -37.12 -17.13
CA ARG A 45 -3.93 -36.94 -18.57
C ARG A 45 -5.22 -37.59 -19.06
N SER A 46 -5.51 -38.81 -18.59
CA SER A 46 -6.74 -39.51 -18.92
C SER A 46 -7.96 -38.77 -18.39
N ASP A 47 -7.90 -38.31 -17.14
CA ASP A 47 -9.00 -37.58 -16.50
C ASP A 47 -9.29 -36.24 -17.20
N ILE A 48 -8.24 -35.49 -17.56
CA ILE A 48 -8.39 -34.21 -18.30
C ILE A 48 -8.93 -34.47 -19.71
N MET A 49 -8.43 -35.50 -20.40
CA MET A 49 -8.90 -35.85 -21.74
C MET A 49 -10.37 -36.30 -21.73
N ALA A 50 -10.80 -37.04 -20.71
CA ALA A 50 -12.19 -37.44 -20.54
C ALA A 50 -13.11 -36.22 -20.43
N LEU A 51 -12.75 -35.24 -19.58
CA LEU A 51 -13.50 -33.99 -19.44
C LEU A 51 -13.50 -33.16 -20.72
N VAL A 52 -12.38 -33.10 -21.44
CA VAL A 52 -12.32 -32.43 -22.74
C VAL A 52 -13.29 -33.06 -23.73
N ASN A 53 -13.35 -34.39 -23.78
CA ASN A 53 -14.25 -35.11 -24.68
C ASN A 53 -15.72 -34.92 -24.28
N GLU A 54 -16.03 -34.94 -22.98
CA GLU A 54 -17.38 -34.72 -22.45
C GLU A 54 -17.90 -33.33 -22.84
N ILE A 55 -17.12 -32.29 -22.55
CA ILE A 55 -17.46 -30.90 -22.92
C ILE A 55 -17.59 -30.76 -24.45
N ASN A 56 -16.70 -31.38 -25.23
CA ASN A 56 -16.78 -31.33 -26.69
C ASN A 56 -18.07 -31.99 -27.20
N CYS A 57 -18.45 -33.14 -26.65
CA CYS A 57 -19.69 -33.81 -26.98
C CYS A 57 -20.93 -32.98 -26.60
N GLU A 58 -20.90 -32.23 -25.50
CA GLU A 58 -22.01 -31.33 -25.14
C GLU A 58 -22.15 -30.14 -26.11
N PHE A 59 -21.03 -29.56 -26.55
CA PHE A 59 -21.02 -28.54 -27.60
C PHE A 59 -21.42 -29.08 -28.98
N ASP A 60 -21.08 -30.32 -29.32
CA ASP A 60 -21.48 -30.95 -30.58
C ASP A 60 -22.98 -31.27 -30.62
N LYS A 61 -23.58 -31.62 -29.47
CA LYS A 61 -25.02 -31.80 -29.33
C LYS A 61 -25.80 -30.49 -29.44
N ASN A 62 -25.17 -29.37 -29.06
CA ASN A 62 -25.79 -28.05 -29.03
C ASN A 62 -24.95 -27.04 -29.83
N PRO A 63 -25.00 -27.07 -31.17
CA PRO A 63 -24.17 -26.22 -32.03
C PRO A 63 -24.43 -24.72 -31.82
N ASP A 64 -25.62 -24.34 -31.33
CA ASP A 64 -25.95 -22.96 -30.96
C ASP A 64 -25.04 -22.42 -29.84
N LEU A 65 -24.61 -23.28 -28.91
CA LEU A 65 -23.73 -22.91 -27.79
C LEU A 65 -22.28 -22.68 -28.24
N GLN A 66 -21.89 -23.12 -29.44
CA GLN A 66 -20.54 -22.90 -29.98
C GLN A 66 -20.27 -21.43 -30.35
N LYS A 67 -21.33 -20.61 -30.43
CA LYS A 67 -21.21 -19.16 -30.64
C LYS A 67 -21.00 -18.39 -29.33
N LEU A 68 -21.11 -19.05 -28.19
CA LEU A 68 -21.00 -18.44 -26.87
C LEU A 68 -19.54 -18.36 -26.40
N ASN A 69 -19.30 -17.50 -25.41
CA ASN A 69 -17.98 -17.27 -24.84
C ASN A 69 -17.40 -18.53 -24.17
N GLU A 70 -18.26 -19.39 -23.65
CA GLU A 70 -17.91 -20.67 -23.03
C GLU A 70 -17.19 -21.61 -24.01
N TYR A 71 -17.55 -21.58 -25.30
CA TYR A 71 -16.84 -22.35 -26.33
C TYR A 71 -15.45 -21.78 -26.61
N ILE A 72 -15.30 -20.45 -26.62
CA ILE A 72 -13.99 -19.79 -26.74
C ILE A 72 -13.10 -20.17 -25.55
N MET A 73 -13.67 -20.14 -24.34
CA MET A 73 -12.98 -20.56 -23.11
C MET A 73 -12.55 -22.03 -23.20
N PHE A 74 -13.41 -22.92 -23.69
CA PHE A 74 -13.08 -24.33 -23.92
C PHE A 74 -11.90 -24.51 -24.87
N GLN A 75 -11.90 -23.84 -26.04
CA GLN A 75 -10.82 -23.94 -27.01
C GLN A 75 -9.49 -23.43 -26.44
N ASN A 76 -9.52 -22.36 -25.64
CA ASN A 76 -8.34 -21.85 -24.96
C ASN A 76 -7.78 -22.87 -23.95
N LEU A 77 -8.63 -23.50 -23.14
CA LEU A 77 -8.22 -24.55 -22.21
C LEU A 77 -7.63 -25.77 -22.94
N LYS A 78 -8.19 -26.15 -24.09
CA LYS A 78 -7.64 -27.24 -24.92
C LYS A 78 -6.23 -26.92 -25.43
N ILE A 79 -5.98 -25.68 -25.86
CA ILE A 79 -4.66 -25.21 -26.27
C ILE A 79 -3.68 -25.21 -25.10
N GLU A 80 -4.11 -24.76 -23.92
CA GLU A 80 -3.28 -24.78 -22.71
C GLU A 80 -2.89 -26.19 -22.29
N TYR A 81 -3.84 -27.13 -22.34
CA TYR A 81 -3.57 -28.53 -22.08
C TYR A 81 -2.57 -29.13 -23.10
N GLN A 82 -2.71 -28.82 -24.39
CA GLN A 82 -1.75 -29.27 -25.42
C GLN A 82 -0.33 -28.75 -25.16
N LYS A 83 -0.18 -27.48 -24.75
CA LYS A 83 1.13 -26.90 -24.37
C LYS A 83 1.75 -27.57 -23.14
N LEU A 84 0.91 -28.09 -22.25
CA LEU A 84 1.35 -28.82 -21.07
C LEU A 84 1.89 -30.21 -21.44
N LEU A 85 1.39 -30.81 -22.54
CA LEU A 85 1.84 -32.10 -23.07
C LEU A 85 3.08 -32.01 -23.99
N THR A 86 3.34 -30.87 -24.63
CA THR A 86 4.52 -30.73 -25.49
C THR A 86 5.81 -30.59 -24.65
N PRO A 87 6.88 -31.35 -24.96
CA PRO A 87 8.20 -31.14 -24.36
C PRO A 87 8.72 -29.76 -24.77
N LYS A 88 9.27 -28.99 -23.82
CA LYS A 88 9.98 -27.73 -24.10
C LYS A 88 11.35 -28.04 -24.70
N GLU A 89 11.39 -28.55 -25.92
CA GLU A 89 12.59 -28.52 -26.76
C GLU A 89 12.26 -27.64 -27.97
N ASN A 90 12.89 -26.46 -28.02
CA ASN A 90 12.85 -25.53 -29.15
C ASN A 90 11.50 -24.84 -29.43
N SER A 91 11.15 -23.85 -28.62
CA SER A 91 10.30 -22.77 -29.10
C SER A 91 10.83 -21.43 -28.62
N THR A 92 11.54 -20.75 -29.52
CA THR A 92 11.52 -19.28 -29.65
C THR A 92 10.08 -18.78 -29.43
N PRO A 93 9.88 -17.58 -28.87
CA PRO A 93 8.55 -17.09 -28.55
C PRO A 93 7.75 -16.91 -29.84
N GLN A 94 7.04 -17.95 -30.27
CA GLN A 94 6.00 -17.83 -31.27
C GLN A 94 5.00 -16.86 -30.67
N LYS A 95 4.95 -15.66 -31.27
CA LYS A 95 3.97 -14.62 -30.96
C LYS A 95 2.62 -15.30 -30.88
N LYS A 96 2.06 -15.34 -29.67
CA LYS A 96 0.67 -15.71 -29.44
C LYS A 96 -0.15 -14.84 -30.39
N GLN A 97 -0.72 -15.41 -31.45
CA GLN A 97 -1.81 -14.75 -32.16
C GLN A 97 -3.08 -15.06 -31.35
N VAL A 98 -3.12 -14.52 -30.14
CA VAL A 98 -4.40 -14.24 -29.49
C VAL A 98 -5.06 -13.25 -30.42
N ARG A 99 -6.27 -13.55 -30.91
CA ARG A 99 -7.11 -12.54 -31.53
C ARG A 99 -7.58 -11.63 -30.39
N PHE A 100 -6.67 -10.77 -29.93
CA PHE A 100 -7.01 -9.69 -29.02
C PHE A 100 -7.93 -8.77 -29.81
N ASP A 101 -9.06 -8.37 -29.22
CA ASP A 101 -9.76 -7.18 -29.69
C ASP A 101 -8.82 -6.00 -29.41
N VAL A 102 -7.92 -5.73 -30.35
CA VAL A 102 -6.92 -4.65 -30.25
C VAL A 102 -7.63 -3.32 -30.01
N ALA A 103 -8.83 -3.15 -30.56
CA ALA A 103 -9.67 -1.99 -30.31
C ALA A 103 -10.13 -1.87 -28.84
N GLU A 104 -10.48 -2.98 -28.20
CA GLU A 104 -10.88 -2.97 -26.78
C GLU A 104 -9.65 -2.75 -25.87
N GLN A 105 -8.51 -3.36 -26.21
CA GLN A 105 -7.26 -3.12 -25.48
C GLN A 105 -6.74 -1.69 -25.64
N ASP A 106 -6.80 -1.13 -26.84
CA ASP A 106 -6.41 0.27 -27.11
C ASP A 106 -7.34 1.23 -26.37
N SER A 107 -8.65 0.99 -26.39
CA SER A 107 -9.61 1.77 -25.59
C SER A 107 -9.32 1.67 -24.10
N HIS A 108 -8.92 0.50 -23.60
CA HIS A 108 -8.60 0.31 -22.20
C HIS A 108 -7.28 1.01 -21.82
N LEU A 109 -6.32 1.05 -22.74
CA LEU A 109 -5.02 1.70 -22.60
C LEU A 109 -5.18 3.24 -22.62
N ASP A 110 -6.07 3.76 -23.45
CA ASP A 110 -6.45 5.18 -23.47
C ASP A 110 -7.11 5.63 -22.17
N ASP A 111 -8.03 4.82 -21.61
CA ASP A 111 -8.65 5.10 -20.31
C ASP A 111 -7.61 5.09 -19.17
N ILE A 112 -6.67 4.14 -19.20
CA ILE A 112 -5.55 4.11 -18.25
C ILE A 112 -4.68 5.36 -18.39
N HIS A 113 -4.36 5.77 -19.62
CA HIS A 113 -3.59 6.99 -19.88
C HIS A 113 -4.30 8.24 -19.37
N LEU A 114 -5.62 8.35 -19.57
CA LEU A 114 -6.42 9.46 -19.08
C LEU A 114 -6.42 9.52 -17.56
N LYS A 115 -6.65 8.38 -16.89
CA LYS A 115 -6.60 8.27 -15.42
C LYS A 115 -5.22 8.61 -14.87
N LEU A 116 -4.15 8.15 -15.51
CA LEU A 116 -2.78 8.50 -15.13
C LEU A 116 -2.51 10.00 -15.27
N LYS A 117 -2.99 10.62 -16.35
CA LYS A 117 -2.85 12.07 -16.57
C LYS A 117 -3.64 12.88 -15.53
N MET A 118 -4.86 12.47 -15.21
CA MET A 118 -5.67 13.09 -14.16
C MET A 118 -5.01 12.98 -12.79
N ASN A 119 -4.53 11.78 -12.43
CA ASN A 119 -3.81 11.58 -11.17
C ASN A 119 -2.52 12.41 -11.09
N LYS A 120 -1.75 12.48 -12.18
CA LYS A 120 -0.56 13.33 -12.25
C LYS A 120 -0.91 14.81 -12.00
N ASN A 121 -1.95 15.32 -12.65
CA ASN A 121 -2.40 16.70 -12.46
C ASN A 121 -2.87 16.94 -11.02
N ARG A 122 -3.59 16.00 -10.43
CA ARG A 122 -4.03 16.07 -9.03
C ARG A 122 -2.85 16.13 -8.07
N ILE A 123 -1.82 15.29 -8.28
CA ILE A 123 -0.61 15.30 -7.46
C ILE A 123 0.10 16.65 -7.55
N ILE A 124 0.27 17.19 -8.75
CA ILE A 124 1.01 18.44 -8.98
C ILE A 124 0.25 19.65 -8.44
N ASN A 125 -1.06 19.71 -8.70
CA ASN A 125 -1.83 20.94 -8.44
C ASN A 125 -2.47 20.98 -7.05
N GLU A 126 -2.72 19.83 -6.43
CA GLU A 126 -3.39 19.78 -5.12
C GLU A 126 -2.43 19.27 -4.04
N ILE A 127 -1.81 18.11 -4.24
CA ILE A 127 -1.08 17.43 -3.15
C ILE A 127 0.28 18.08 -2.88
N GLN A 128 1.07 18.37 -3.92
CA GLN A 128 2.38 19.01 -3.75
C GLN A 128 2.31 20.38 -3.04
N PRO A 129 1.43 21.32 -3.44
CA PRO A 129 1.33 22.59 -2.74
C PRO A 129 0.78 22.46 -1.32
N ASP A 130 -0.15 21.53 -1.07
CA ASP A 130 -0.66 21.26 0.29
C ASP A 130 0.45 20.72 1.21
N LEU A 131 1.29 19.82 0.71
CA LEU A 131 2.48 19.36 1.45
C LEU A 131 3.45 20.50 1.78
N ALA A 132 3.74 21.37 0.81
CA ALA A 132 4.60 22.53 1.03
C ALA A 132 4.00 23.50 2.06
N TYR A 133 2.67 23.68 2.05
CA TYR A 133 1.96 24.47 3.04
C TYR A 133 2.05 23.85 4.45
N GLN A 134 1.84 22.53 4.56
CA GLN A 134 1.96 21.80 5.82
C GLN A 134 3.38 21.85 6.39
N ASP A 135 4.41 21.78 5.55
CA ASP A 135 5.82 21.88 5.97
C ASP A 135 6.13 23.26 6.57
N ASN A 136 5.57 24.33 6.00
CA ASN A 136 5.68 25.67 6.58
C ASN A 136 5.00 25.77 7.94
N ILE A 137 3.80 25.20 8.10
CA ILE A 137 3.11 25.16 9.40
C ILE A 137 3.95 24.42 10.44
N LEU A 138 4.58 23.30 10.05
CA LEU A 138 5.38 22.49 10.94
C LEU A 138 6.63 23.25 11.43
N ASN A 139 7.29 23.97 10.52
CA ASN A 139 8.41 24.86 10.87
C ASN A 139 7.98 25.99 11.83
N ASP A 140 6.84 26.64 11.59
CA ASP A 140 6.31 27.68 12.48
C ASP A 140 6.01 27.12 13.89
N LEU A 141 5.47 25.89 13.94
CA LEU A 141 5.16 25.21 15.19
C LEU A 141 6.42 24.79 15.95
N GLU A 142 7.46 24.31 15.25
CA GLU A 142 8.77 24.01 15.81
C GLU A 142 9.41 25.26 16.42
N GLN A 143 9.43 26.38 15.68
CA GLN A 143 9.95 27.65 16.18
C GLN A 143 9.15 28.16 17.39
N GLY A 144 7.83 28.03 17.36
CA GLY A 144 6.96 28.36 18.48
C GLY A 144 7.25 27.52 19.72
N MET A 145 7.49 26.22 19.55
CA MET A 145 7.83 25.28 20.62
C MET A 145 9.19 25.61 21.23
N ASP A 146 10.22 25.84 20.41
CA ASP A 146 11.56 26.21 20.86
C ASP A 146 11.55 27.51 21.66
N THR A 147 10.81 28.50 21.16
CA THR A 147 10.61 29.77 21.87
C THR A 147 9.88 29.55 23.20
N GLY A 148 8.86 28.68 23.20
CA GLY A 148 8.13 28.27 24.41
C GLY A 148 9.03 27.60 25.44
N LEU A 149 9.90 26.68 25.01
CA LEU A 149 10.87 26.00 25.86
C LEU A 149 11.92 26.95 26.42
N LEU A 150 12.42 27.89 25.62
CA LEU A 150 13.30 28.96 26.10
C LEU A 150 12.62 29.80 27.18
N ASN A 151 11.37 30.19 26.96
CA ASN A 151 10.58 30.96 27.93
C ASN A 151 10.30 30.16 29.22
N LEU A 152 10.01 28.87 29.11
CA LEU A 152 9.86 28.01 30.30
C LEU A 152 11.18 27.85 31.05
N ASN A 153 12.30 27.72 30.34
CA ASN A 153 13.63 27.63 30.95
C ASN A 153 14.03 28.96 31.61
N THR A 154 13.72 30.11 31.01
CA THR A 154 13.94 31.40 31.65
C THR A 154 13.04 31.56 32.87
N ILE A 155 11.76 31.19 32.82
CA ILE A 155 10.86 31.20 33.99
C ILE A 155 11.35 30.24 35.09
N ASN A 156 11.88 29.07 34.74
CA ASN A 156 12.41 28.10 35.71
C ASN A 156 13.72 28.60 36.37
N LYS A 157 14.60 29.26 35.59
CA LYS A 157 15.86 29.85 36.09
C LYS A 157 15.65 31.17 36.82
N ASP A 158 14.69 31.98 36.38
CA ASP A 158 14.17 33.13 37.10
C ASP A 158 13.20 32.66 38.18
N SER A 159 13.80 32.08 39.23
CA SER A 159 13.20 31.81 40.54
C SER A 159 11.89 32.57 40.78
N ILE A 160 10.84 31.83 41.12
CA ILE A 160 9.52 32.28 41.62
C ILE A 160 9.63 33.25 42.81
N LEU A 161 10.84 33.50 43.34
CA LEU A 161 11.09 34.51 44.35
C LEU A 161 11.35 35.88 43.70
N PRO A 162 10.57 36.92 44.06
CA PRO A 162 10.71 38.25 43.49
C PRO A 162 12.11 38.84 43.73
N LYS A 163 12.59 39.65 42.78
CA LYS A 163 13.97 40.16 42.67
C LYS A 163 14.54 40.80 43.96
N TRP A 164 13.69 41.33 44.85
CA TRP A 164 14.10 41.87 46.15
C TRP A 164 14.63 40.83 47.14
N LYS A 165 14.30 39.54 46.96
CA LYS A 165 14.84 38.44 47.76
C LYS A 165 16.19 37.93 47.25
N LYS A 166 16.55 38.22 45.99
CA LYS A 166 17.87 37.89 45.40
C LYS A 166 18.96 38.91 45.75
N SER A 167 18.63 40.16 46.09
CA SER A 167 19.63 41.17 46.52
C SER A 167 19.96 41.12 48.02
N GLY A 168 19.91 39.93 48.62
CA GLY A 168 20.11 39.73 50.06
C GLY A 168 21.57 39.69 50.51
N TYR A 169 22.55 39.93 49.64
CA TYR A 169 23.97 39.83 49.99
C TYR A 169 24.82 40.79 49.14
N SER A 170 24.61 42.10 49.32
CA SER A 170 25.58 43.08 48.80
C SER A 170 26.74 43.16 49.80
N ARG A 171 27.94 42.76 49.36
CA ARG A 171 29.20 42.84 50.13
C ARG A 171 29.47 44.25 50.66
N THR A 172 28.92 45.27 49.98
CA THR A 172 28.97 46.68 50.39
C THR A 172 28.06 47.03 51.56
N ALA A 173 26.92 46.34 51.73
CA ALA A 173 26.02 46.56 52.86
C ALA A 173 26.58 45.94 54.15
N GLU A 174 27.23 44.78 54.06
CA GLU A 174 27.94 44.18 55.21
C GLU A 174 29.11 45.04 55.66
N PHE A 175 29.90 45.58 54.72
CA PHE A 175 31.01 46.45 55.07
C PHE A 175 30.55 47.74 55.78
N LYS A 176 29.44 48.34 55.31
CA LYS A 176 28.84 49.51 55.98
C LYS A 176 28.29 49.17 57.35
N ARG A 177 27.65 48.01 57.52
CA ARG A 177 27.14 47.56 58.83
C ARG A 177 28.27 47.26 59.81
N SER A 178 29.33 46.58 59.36
CA SER A 178 30.53 46.36 60.19
C SER A 178 31.21 47.66 60.57
N ALA A 179 31.34 48.63 59.65
CA ALA A 179 31.94 49.92 59.96
C ALA A 179 31.14 50.70 61.02
N ILE A 180 29.80 50.67 60.95
CA ILE A 180 28.93 51.31 61.94
C ILE A 180 29.05 50.62 63.31
N ILE A 181 29.10 49.29 63.35
CA ILE A 181 29.26 48.53 64.59
C ILE A 181 30.61 48.85 65.27
N VAL A 182 31.70 48.88 64.49
CA VAL A 182 33.03 49.24 65.00
C VAL A 182 33.03 50.67 65.53
N PHE A 183 32.41 51.60 64.80
CA PHE A 183 32.31 53.01 65.24
C PHE A 183 31.52 53.16 66.54
N LEU A 184 30.41 52.44 66.70
CA LEU A 184 29.63 52.42 67.94
C LEU A 184 30.42 51.82 69.11
N PHE A 185 31.20 50.76 68.88
CA PHE A 185 32.09 50.19 69.89
C PHE A 185 33.15 51.20 70.36
N VAL A 186 33.77 51.94 69.44
CA VAL A 186 34.74 52.98 69.77
C VAL A 186 34.09 54.09 70.60
N LEU A 187 32.90 54.56 70.21
CA LEU A 187 32.14 55.55 70.99
C LEU A 187 31.80 55.04 72.39
N LEU A 188 31.42 53.78 72.53
CA LEU A 188 31.11 53.17 73.82
C LEU A 188 32.35 53.11 74.73
N ILE A 189 33.52 52.80 74.17
CA ILE A 189 34.79 52.86 74.90
C ILE A 189 35.13 54.29 75.31
N VAL A 190 34.95 55.28 74.43
CA VAL A 190 35.20 56.69 74.77
C VAL A 190 34.29 57.17 75.91
N VAL A 191 33.01 56.79 75.88
CA VAL A 191 32.05 57.10 76.96
C VAL A 191 32.39 56.35 78.25
N TRP A 192 33.05 55.19 78.19
CA TRP A 192 33.44 54.44 79.38
C TRP A 192 34.73 54.98 80.03
N VAL A 193 35.60 55.63 79.26
CA VAL A 193 36.87 56.22 79.74
C VAL A 193 36.69 57.66 80.26
N LEU A 194 35.70 58.39 79.75
CA LEU A 194 35.27 59.71 80.24
C LEU A 194 34.39 59.60 81.49
#